data_AF-A0A511WS34-F1
#
_entry.id   AF-A0A511WS34-F1
#
_cell.length_a   1.000
_cell.length_b   1.000
_cell.length_c   1.000
_cell.angle_alpha   90.00
_cell.angle_beta   90.00
_cell.angle_gamma   90.00
#
_symmetry.space_group_name_H-M   'P 1'
#
loop_
_entity.id
_entity.type
_entity.pdbx_description
1 polymer ?
#
loop_
_entity_poly.entity_id
_entity_poly.type
_entity_poly.pdbx_seq_one_letter_code
_entity_poly.pdbx_strand_id
1 'polypeptide(L)'
;MLRPQSSPFTVPSWLKWSLAIAGTLFILAFVLFLWVYIDVNQDRKAGHPEAEAIAKDQGDLTTIDHVSTYHGKREFHIVQGMNESKEASILFIDIKGNKILDEVSGEVALSLEDMRSRWENTCSSCTFKDIQYGFEEDEPVFQLTYIDDQNRYVLDYFTLQGEAFDQRFAFRQNE
;
A
#
# COMPACT_ATOMS: atom_id res chain seq x y z
N MET A 1 42.44 53.25 -34.73
CA MET A 1 41.08 52.88 -35.17
C MET A 1 40.56 51.79 -34.25
N LEU A 2 39.61 52.09 -33.37
CA LEU A 2 38.98 51.11 -32.49
C LEU A 2 37.82 50.47 -33.24
N ARG A 3 37.89 49.15 -33.47
CA ARG A 3 36.76 48.37 -34.02
C ARG A 3 35.69 48.21 -32.93
N PRO A 4 34.41 48.46 -33.20
CA PRO A 4 33.36 48.12 -32.25
C PRO A 4 33.26 46.59 -32.16
N GLN A 5 33.43 46.08 -30.94
CA GLN A 5 33.27 44.66 -30.64
C GLN A 5 31.77 44.37 -30.49
N SER A 6 31.11 43.95 -31.58
CA SER A 6 29.72 43.51 -31.52
C SER A 6 29.67 42.07 -31.01
N SER A 7 29.14 41.88 -29.81
CA SER A 7 28.61 40.60 -29.34
C SER A 7 27.23 40.39 -29.99
N PRO A 8 26.98 39.32 -30.77
CA PRO A 8 25.65 38.98 -31.20
C PRO A 8 25.24 37.67 -30.54
N PHE A 9 25.06 37.67 -29.23
CA PHE A 9 24.18 36.68 -28.60
C PHE A 9 22.80 37.31 -28.42
N THR A 10 22.21 37.77 -29.54
CA THR A 10 20.81 38.15 -29.58
C THR A 10 19.97 36.88 -29.62
N VAL A 11 19.66 36.35 -28.43
CA VAL A 11 18.66 35.29 -28.30
C VAL A 11 17.38 35.77 -29.01
N PRO A 12 16.92 35.08 -30.06
CA PRO A 12 15.74 35.48 -30.81
C PRO A 12 14.55 35.67 -29.88
N SER A 13 13.78 36.75 -30.06
CA SER A 13 12.64 37.07 -29.20
C SER A 13 11.63 35.92 -29.09
N TRP A 14 11.43 35.16 -30.17
CA TRP A 14 10.55 33.99 -30.19
C TRP A 14 11.03 32.87 -29.26
N LEU A 15 12.35 32.68 -29.09
CA LEU A 15 12.92 31.66 -28.21
C LEU A 15 12.67 32.00 -26.73
N LYS A 16 12.66 33.29 -26.39
CA LYS A 16 12.32 33.76 -25.03
C LYS A 16 10.86 33.46 -24.71
N TRP A 17 9.95 33.72 -25.65
CA TRP A 17 8.53 33.42 -25.49
C TRP A 17 8.25 31.91 -25.49
N SER A 18 8.91 31.13 -26.34
CA SER A 18 8.77 29.66 -26.32
C SER A 18 9.27 29.06 -25.01
N LEU A 19 10.40 29.55 -24.48
CA LEU A 19 10.93 29.10 -23.19
C LEU A 19 10.02 29.51 -22.03
N ALA A 20 9.43 30.71 -22.08
CA ALA A 20 8.47 31.18 -21.08
C ALA A 20 7.18 30.34 -21.09
N ILE A 21 6.65 30.01 -22.28
CA ILE A 21 5.48 29.14 -22.45
C ILE A 21 5.80 27.72 -21.96
N ALA A 22 6.94 27.17 -22.38
CA ALA A 22 7.37 25.84 -21.94
C ALA A 22 7.57 25.77 -20.42
N GLY A 23 8.18 26.80 -19.82
CA GLY A 23 8.33 26.91 -18.37
C GLY A 23 6.99 27.00 -17.65
N THR A 24 6.04 27.77 -18.20
CA THR A 24 4.68 27.89 -17.63
C THR A 24 3.93 26.56 -17.70
N LEU A 25 4.01 25.86 -18.84
CA LEU A 25 3.42 24.52 -19.01
C LEU A 25 4.05 23.51 -18.05
N PHE A 26 5.37 23.57 -17.86
CA PHE A 26 6.06 22.70 -16.91
C PHE A 26 5.60 22.94 -15.47
N ILE A 27 5.46 24.20 -15.05
CA ILE A 27 4.95 24.54 -13.71
C ILE A 27 3.51 24.03 -13.53
N LEU A 28 2.65 24.23 -14.53
CA LEU A 28 1.26 23.73 -14.49
C LEU A 28 1.22 22.20 -14.39
N ALA A 29 2.02 21.50 -15.18
CA ALA A 29 2.13 20.04 -15.12
C ALA A 29 2.65 19.56 -13.76
N PHE A 30 3.62 20.26 -13.18
CA PHE A 30 4.19 19.92 -11.87
C PHE A 30 3.17 20.11 -10.74
N VAL A 31 2.41 21.20 -10.75
CA VAL A 31 1.33 21.44 -9.77
C VAL A 31 0.24 20.37 -9.90
N LEU A 32 -0.17 20.05 -11.12
CA LEU A 32 -1.16 18.99 -11.37
C LEU A 32 -0.64 17.63 -10.88
N PHE A 33 0.62 17.30 -11.17
CA PHE A 33 1.27 16.09 -10.70
C PHE A 33 1.26 15.98 -9.16
N LEU A 34 1.64 17.07 -8.46
CA LEU A 34 1.60 17.10 -6.99
C LEU A 34 0.18 16.94 -6.45
N TRP A 35 -0.80 17.58 -7.08
CA TRP A 35 -2.19 17.48 -6.65
C TRP A 35 -2.72 16.06 -6.78
N VAL A 36 -2.54 15.42 -7.95
CA VAL A 36 -2.92 14.01 -8.17
C VAL A 36 -2.20 13.08 -7.21
N TYR A 37 -0.90 13.31 -6.96
CA TYR A 37 -0.14 12.49 -6.01
C TYR A 37 -0.68 12.58 -4.58
N ILE A 38 -1.10 13.76 -4.13
CA ILE A 38 -1.68 13.95 -2.79
C ILE A 38 -3.06 13.29 -2.70
N ASP A 39 -3.92 13.55 -3.68
CA ASP A 39 -5.30 13.05 -3.75
C ASP A 39 -5.35 11.51 -3.72
N VAL A 40 -4.56 10.85 -4.59
CA VAL A 40 -4.46 9.37 -4.62
C VAL A 40 -3.95 8.79 -3.30
N ASN A 41 -3.03 9.48 -2.60
CA ASN A 41 -2.53 9.01 -1.32
C ASN A 41 -3.51 9.25 -0.16
N GLN A 42 -4.37 10.26 -0.25
CA GLN A 42 -5.44 10.49 0.72
C GLN A 42 -6.49 9.38 0.64
N ASP A 43 -6.91 9.00 -0.58
CA ASP A 43 -7.87 7.91 -0.78
C ASP A 43 -7.36 6.58 -0.23
N ARG A 44 -6.06 6.26 -0.41
CA ARG A 44 -5.45 5.05 0.15
C ARG A 44 -5.45 4.99 1.68
N LYS A 45 -5.48 6.15 2.33
CA LYS A 45 -5.49 6.28 3.81
C LYS A 45 -6.87 6.63 4.35
N ALA A 46 -7.90 6.59 3.49
CA ALA A 46 -9.27 6.80 3.92
C ALA A 46 -9.62 5.79 5.03
N GLY A 47 -10.22 6.31 6.10
CA GLY A 47 -10.57 5.52 7.28
C GLY A 47 -9.40 5.20 8.23
N HIS A 48 -8.13 5.43 7.88
CA HIS A 48 -7.01 5.13 8.78
C HIS A 48 -7.12 5.86 10.12
N PRO A 49 -7.35 7.19 10.17
CA PRO A 49 -7.48 7.90 11.45
C PRO A 49 -8.66 7.42 12.31
N GLU A 50 -9.73 6.94 11.67
CA GLU A 50 -10.92 6.41 12.37
C GLU A 50 -10.65 5.01 12.91
N ALA A 51 -10.01 4.14 12.12
CA ALA A 51 -9.54 2.84 12.60
C ALA A 51 -8.54 2.98 13.76
N GLU A 52 -7.62 3.95 13.71
CA GLU A 52 -6.72 4.24 14.82
C GLU A 52 -7.46 4.68 16.08
N ALA A 53 -8.52 5.48 15.93
CA ALA A 53 -9.34 5.92 17.05
C ALA A 53 -10.10 4.74 17.68
N ILE A 54 -10.70 3.87 16.85
CA ILE A 54 -11.38 2.66 17.33
C ILE A 54 -10.39 1.73 18.04
N ALA A 55 -9.18 1.54 17.48
CA ALA A 55 -8.14 0.71 18.07
C ALA A 55 -7.70 1.20 19.46
N LYS A 56 -7.64 2.51 19.67
CA LYS A 56 -7.24 3.12 20.95
C LYS A 56 -8.39 3.21 21.97
N ASP A 57 -9.63 3.33 21.50
CA ASP A 57 -10.81 3.52 22.36
C ASP A 57 -11.38 2.17 22.83
N GLN A 58 -11.40 1.18 21.94
CA GLN A 58 -12.04 -0.12 22.18
C GLN A 58 -11.04 -1.28 22.29
N GLY A 59 -9.83 -1.12 21.77
CA GLY A 59 -8.80 -2.16 21.74
C GLY A 59 -7.70 -1.90 22.76
N ASP A 60 -6.77 -2.85 22.84
CA ASP A 60 -5.69 -2.84 23.85
C ASP A 60 -4.40 -2.13 23.36
N LEU A 61 -4.43 -1.49 22.17
CA LEU A 61 -3.24 -0.85 21.58
C LEU A 61 -2.92 0.51 22.22
N THR A 62 -1.70 0.62 22.76
CA THR A 62 -1.14 1.87 23.28
C THR A 62 -0.39 2.67 22.22
N THR A 63 0.31 1.97 21.32
CA THR A 63 1.01 2.56 20.19
C THR A 63 0.52 1.92 18.89
N ILE A 64 0.50 2.71 17.83
CA ILE A 64 0.14 2.25 16.49
C ILE A 64 1.36 2.42 15.61
N ASP A 65 1.80 1.32 15.01
CA ASP A 65 2.99 1.27 14.16
C ASP A 65 2.60 1.34 12.69
N HIS A 66 1.53 0.64 12.30
CA HIS A 66 1.08 0.58 10.93
C HIS A 66 -0.43 0.39 10.81
N VAL A 67 -1.03 1.01 9.79
CA VAL A 67 -2.42 0.79 9.41
C VAL A 67 -2.47 0.47 7.92
N SER A 68 -3.15 -0.62 7.58
CA SER A 68 -3.40 -1.03 6.20
C SER A 68 -4.90 -1.23 5.96
N THR A 69 -5.29 -1.17 4.70
CA THR A 69 -6.68 -1.41 4.27
C THR A 69 -6.71 -2.67 3.44
N TYR A 70 -7.60 -3.59 3.81
CA TYR A 70 -7.87 -4.81 3.07
C TYR A 70 -9.17 -4.67 2.29
N HIS A 71 -9.12 -4.97 0.99
CA HIS A 71 -10.25 -4.86 0.07
C HIS A 71 -10.71 -6.25 -0.40
N GLY A 72 -11.35 -6.99 0.51
CA GLY A 72 -11.99 -8.27 0.19
C GLY A 72 -13.44 -8.09 -0.28
N LYS A 73 -14.33 -8.98 0.16
CA LYS A 73 -15.78 -8.80 -0.02
C LYS A 73 -16.30 -7.52 0.63
N ARG A 74 -15.67 -7.12 1.74
CA ARG A 74 -15.87 -5.86 2.45
C ARG A 74 -14.50 -5.23 2.68
N GLU A 75 -14.54 -3.92 2.91
CA GLU A 75 -13.35 -3.18 3.32
C GLU A 75 -13.16 -3.31 4.83
N PHE A 76 -11.94 -3.64 5.23
CA PHE A 76 -11.53 -3.70 6.62
C PHE A 76 -10.21 -2.97 6.81
N HIS A 77 -9.99 -2.46 8.01
CA HIS A 77 -8.75 -1.78 8.39
C HIS A 77 -7.99 -2.66 9.38
N ILE A 78 -6.72 -2.90 9.09
CA ILE A 78 -5.84 -3.69 9.94
C ILE A 78 -4.89 -2.73 10.63
N VAL A 79 -4.93 -2.72 11.96
CA VAL A 79 -4.09 -1.86 12.80
C VAL A 79 -3.09 -2.73 13.53
N GLN A 80 -1.81 -2.45 13.35
CA GLN A 80 -0.70 -3.13 14.02
C GLN A 80 -0.07 -2.18 15.02
N GLY A 81 0.28 -2.70 16.19
CA GLY A 81 0.90 -1.89 17.23
C GLY A 81 1.32 -2.70 18.44
N MET A 82 1.51 -2.01 19.56
CA MET A 82 1.84 -2.63 20.85
C MET A 82 0.75 -2.41 21.88
N ASN A 83 0.46 -3.43 22.67
CA ASN A 83 -0.45 -3.34 23.81
C ASN A 83 0.21 -2.74 25.06
N GLU A 84 -0.52 -2.63 26.17
CA GLU A 84 0.01 -2.12 27.46
C GLU A 84 1.21 -2.93 27.98
N SER A 85 1.23 -4.24 27.70
CA SER A 85 2.32 -5.16 28.05
C SER A 85 3.54 -5.05 27.13
N LYS A 86 3.51 -4.17 26.12
CA LYS A 86 4.52 -4.02 25.05
C LYS A 86 4.66 -5.25 24.16
N GLU A 87 3.59 -6.02 24.05
CA GLU A 87 3.49 -7.15 23.12
C GLU A 87 2.84 -6.65 21.83
N ALA A 88 3.29 -7.18 20.69
CA ALA A 88 2.71 -6.84 19.40
C ALA A 88 1.27 -7.39 19.32
N SER A 89 0.34 -6.59 18.79
CA SER A 89 -1.03 -7.01 18.53
C SER A 89 -1.53 -6.46 17.19
N ILE A 90 -2.44 -7.19 16.58
CA ILE A 90 -3.02 -6.92 15.27
C ILE A 90 -4.54 -6.90 15.42
N LEU A 91 -5.14 -5.75 15.17
CA LEU A 91 -6.58 -5.54 15.24
C LEU A 91 -7.21 -5.49 13.85
N PHE A 92 -8.32 -6.20 13.67
CA PHE A 92 -9.10 -6.21 12.44
C PHE A 92 -10.39 -5.42 12.65
N ILE A 93 -10.56 -4.30 11.96
CA ILE A 93 -11.60 -3.31 12.26
C ILE A 93 -12.58 -3.15 11.10
N ASP A 94 -13.87 -3.18 11.43
CA ASP A 94 -14.95 -2.77 10.53
C ASP A 94 -15.44 -1.38 10.95
N ILE A 95 -14.97 -0.35 10.25
CA ILE A 95 -15.36 1.05 10.50
C ILE A 95 -16.87 1.21 10.34
N LYS A 96 -17.51 0.59 9.36
CA LYS A 96 -18.96 0.71 9.14
C LYS A 96 -19.76 0.12 10.28
N GLY A 97 -19.24 -0.94 10.89
CA GLY A 97 -19.79 -1.55 12.10
C GLY A 97 -19.36 -0.85 13.40
N ASN A 98 -18.40 0.08 13.33
CA ASN A 98 -17.73 0.72 14.47
C ASN A 98 -17.28 -0.28 15.55
N LYS A 99 -16.63 -1.37 15.11
CA LYS A 99 -16.22 -2.46 16.02
C LYS A 99 -14.91 -3.13 15.59
N ILE A 100 -14.22 -3.68 16.57
CA ILE A 100 -13.14 -4.65 16.38
C ILE A 100 -13.78 -6.01 16.09
N LEU A 101 -13.37 -6.64 15.00
CA LEU A 101 -13.84 -7.97 14.59
C LEU A 101 -13.03 -9.07 15.27
N ASP A 102 -11.71 -8.89 15.32
CA ASP A 102 -10.79 -9.82 15.94
C ASP A 102 -9.50 -9.10 16.38
N GLU A 103 -8.82 -9.71 17.35
CA GLU A 103 -7.52 -9.28 17.87
C GLU A 103 -6.57 -10.47 17.95
N VAL A 104 -5.43 -10.34 17.28
CA VAL A 104 -4.42 -11.40 17.22
C VAL A 104 -3.11 -10.90 17.81
N SER A 105 -2.61 -11.62 18.82
CA SER A 105 -1.26 -11.42 19.33
C SER A 105 -0.21 -11.72 18.24
N GLY A 106 0.79 -10.85 18.13
CA GLY A 106 1.91 -11.02 17.22
C GLY A 106 2.78 -12.25 17.50
N GLU A 107 2.61 -12.92 18.63
CA GLU A 107 3.25 -14.22 18.90
C GLU A 107 2.54 -15.40 18.20
N VAL A 108 1.24 -15.25 17.93
CA VAL A 108 0.39 -16.29 17.31
C VAL A 108 0.46 -16.21 15.78
N ALA A 109 0.60 -15.00 15.24
CA ALA A 109 0.76 -14.76 13.82
C ALA A 109 2.24 -14.86 13.42
N LEU A 110 2.52 -15.50 12.29
CA LEU A 110 3.83 -15.36 11.66
C LEU A 110 4.07 -13.89 11.30
N SER A 111 5.34 -13.47 11.25
CA SER A 111 5.64 -12.19 10.63
C SER A 111 5.38 -12.27 9.11
N LEU A 112 5.12 -11.12 8.48
CA LEU A 112 4.99 -11.05 7.02
C LEU A 112 6.25 -11.58 6.30
N GLU A 113 7.44 -11.38 6.90
CA GLU A 113 8.70 -11.88 6.38
C GLU A 113 8.80 -13.41 6.49
N ASP A 114 8.44 -13.97 7.64
CA ASP A 114 8.45 -15.43 7.85
C ASP A 114 7.44 -16.12 6.93
N MET A 115 6.24 -15.57 6.79
CA MET A 115 5.22 -16.11 5.89
C MET A 115 5.69 -16.06 4.43
N ARG A 116 6.29 -14.93 4.01
CA ARG A 116 6.88 -14.81 2.68
C ARG A 116 7.99 -15.84 2.46
N SER A 117 8.93 -15.96 3.39
CA SER A 117 10.04 -16.93 3.29
C SER A 117 9.53 -18.36 3.20
N ARG A 118 8.51 -18.70 4.01
CA ARG A 118 7.85 -20.01 3.97
C ARG A 118 7.21 -20.26 2.60
N TRP A 119 6.48 -19.29 2.05
CA TRP A 119 5.87 -19.44 0.72
C TRP A 119 6.90 -19.53 -0.41
N GLU A 120 7.99 -18.75 -0.38
CA GLU A 120 9.04 -18.81 -1.41
C GLU A 120 9.65 -20.22 -1.55
N ASN A 121 9.69 -20.99 -0.46
CA ASN A 121 10.12 -22.39 -0.48
C ASN A 121 9.12 -23.34 -1.17
N THR A 122 7.86 -22.94 -1.34
CA THR A 122 6.81 -23.74 -1.99
C THR A 122 6.71 -23.48 -3.50
N CYS A 123 7.08 -22.28 -3.96
CA CYS A 123 7.07 -21.94 -5.39
C CYS A 123 8.29 -21.10 -5.78
N SER A 124 9.39 -21.76 -6.12
CA SER A 124 10.65 -21.11 -6.51
C SER A 124 10.62 -20.47 -7.90
N SER A 125 9.68 -20.85 -8.76
CA SER A 125 9.48 -20.26 -10.10
C SER A 125 8.46 -19.12 -10.11
N CYS A 126 7.77 -18.85 -9.00
CA CYS A 126 6.80 -17.77 -8.89
C CYS A 126 7.49 -16.41 -8.70
N THR A 127 6.85 -15.34 -9.18
CA THR A 127 7.30 -13.96 -8.93
C THR A 127 6.44 -13.32 -7.85
N PHE A 128 7.02 -13.12 -6.66
CA PHE A 128 6.37 -12.39 -5.56
C PHE A 128 5.94 -10.98 -5.99
N LYS A 129 4.76 -10.54 -5.54
CA LYS A 129 4.27 -9.17 -5.72
C LYS A 129 3.99 -8.47 -4.42
N ASP A 130 3.22 -9.08 -3.52
CA ASP A 130 2.84 -8.45 -2.26
C ASP A 130 2.40 -9.49 -1.20
N ILE A 131 2.47 -9.09 0.07
CA ILE A 131 1.88 -9.80 1.21
C ILE A 131 1.28 -8.78 2.16
N GLN A 132 0.06 -9.04 2.61
CA GLN A 132 -0.61 -8.23 3.62
C GLN A 132 -1.52 -9.08 4.51
N TYR A 133 -1.89 -8.53 5.66
CA TYR A 133 -2.99 -9.06 6.45
C TYR A 133 -4.34 -8.75 5.77
N GLY A 134 -5.29 -9.65 5.94
CA GLY A 134 -6.66 -9.53 5.47
C GLY A 134 -7.63 -10.20 6.41
N PHE A 135 -8.92 -10.15 6.07
CA PHE A 135 -9.98 -10.75 6.87
C PHE A 135 -11.01 -11.36 5.93
N GLU A 136 -11.09 -12.69 5.90
CA GLU A 136 -11.95 -13.47 5.01
C GLU A 136 -12.67 -14.56 5.79
N GLU A 137 -13.93 -14.83 5.41
CA GLU A 137 -14.81 -15.80 6.09
C GLU A 137 -14.88 -15.63 7.62
N ASP A 138 -14.82 -14.39 8.10
CA ASP A 138 -14.80 -14.02 9.52
C ASP A 138 -13.53 -14.47 10.28
N GLU A 139 -12.43 -14.71 9.55
CA GLU A 139 -11.12 -15.08 10.11
C GLU A 139 -9.98 -14.16 9.61
N PRO A 140 -8.99 -13.86 10.48
CA PRO A 140 -7.74 -13.23 10.08
C PRO A 140 -6.89 -14.11 9.15
N VAL A 141 -6.42 -13.53 8.05
CA VAL A 141 -5.63 -14.25 7.04
C VAL A 141 -4.45 -13.42 6.54
N PHE A 142 -3.47 -14.08 5.93
CA PHE A 142 -2.59 -13.44 4.96
C PHE A 142 -3.22 -13.48 3.58
N GLN A 143 -3.14 -12.37 2.85
CA GLN A 143 -3.33 -12.34 1.40
C GLN A 143 -1.96 -12.22 0.73
N LEU A 144 -1.61 -13.22 -0.05
CA LEU A 144 -0.40 -13.26 -0.84
C LEU A 144 -0.71 -13.02 -2.30
N THR A 145 0.07 -12.15 -2.93
CA THR A 145 -0.08 -11.84 -4.35
C THR A 145 1.20 -12.18 -5.10
N TYR A 146 1.09 -12.95 -6.18
CA TYR A 146 2.23 -13.39 -6.98
C TYR A 146 1.86 -13.70 -8.43
N ILE A 147 2.87 -13.85 -9.28
CA ILE A 147 2.72 -14.44 -10.63
C ILE A 147 3.18 -15.87 -10.57
N ASP A 148 2.34 -16.81 -11.01
CA ASP A 148 2.70 -18.22 -11.05
C ASP A 148 3.46 -18.62 -12.34
N ASP A 149 3.85 -19.88 -12.41
CA ASP A 149 4.56 -20.48 -13.55
C ASP A 149 3.75 -20.48 -14.85
N GLN A 150 2.43 -20.32 -14.76
CA GLN A 150 1.50 -20.21 -15.88
C GLN A 150 1.25 -18.75 -16.29
N ASN A 151 2.05 -17.81 -15.77
CA ASN A 151 1.91 -16.37 -16.00
C ASN A 151 0.51 -15.83 -15.59
N ARG A 152 -0.05 -16.37 -14.51
CA ARG A 152 -1.31 -15.89 -13.94
C ARG A 152 -1.02 -15.01 -12.73
N TYR A 153 -1.78 -13.93 -12.60
CA TYR A 153 -1.81 -13.12 -11.39
C TYR A 153 -2.66 -13.84 -10.34
N VAL A 154 -2.04 -14.24 -9.23
CA VAL A 154 -2.66 -15.07 -8.19
C VAL A 154 -2.83 -14.26 -6.91
N LEU A 155 -4.02 -14.34 -6.32
CA LEU A 155 -4.30 -13.95 -4.93
C LEU A 155 -4.57 -15.25 -4.17
N ASP A 156 -3.74 -15.53 -3.18
CA ASP A 156 -3.74 -16.77 -2.43
C ASP A 156 -3.81 -16.45 -0.94
N TYR A 157 -4.61 -17.21 -0.19
CA TYR A 157 -4.90 -16.89 1.19
C TYR A 157 -4.33 -17.96 2.11
N PHE A 158 -3.86 -17.53 3.28
CA PHE A 158 -3.27 -18.41 4.27
C PHE A 158 -3.73 -18.02 5.67
N THR A 159 -3.82 -19.00 6.57
CA THR A 159 -4.00 -18.72 8.00
C THR A 159 -2.80 -17.91 8.52
N LEU A 160 -2.96 -17.23 9.66
CA LEU A 160 -1.85 -16.50 10.26
C LEU A 160 -0.68 -17.40 10.73
N GLN A 161 -0.87 -18.73 10.72
CA GLN A 161 0.18 -19.73 10.98
C GLN A 161 0.82 -20.26 9.68
N GLY A 162 0.42 -19.73 8.52
CA GLY A 162 0.98 -20.06 7.21
C GLY A 162 0.49 -21.37 6.60
N GLU A 163 -0.70 -21.82 6.99
CA GLU A 163 -1.39 -22.94 6.35
C GLU A 163 -2.28 -22.44 5.22
N ALA A 164 -2.45 -23.25 4.16
CA ALA A 164 -3.30 -22.86 3.03
C ALA A 164 -4.75 -22.67 3.49
N PHE A 165 -5.34 -21.54 3.12
CA PHE A 165 -6.75 -21.25 3.33
C PHE A 165 -7.55 -21.69 2.09
N ASP A 166 -8.81 -22.09 2.23
CA ASP A 166 -9.62 -22.63 1.12
C ASP A 166 -10.15 -21.52 0.18
N GLN A 167 -9.30 -20.55 -0.14
CA GLN A 167 -9.59 -19.47 -1.06
C GLN A 167 -8.35 -19.15 -1.89
N ARG A 168 -8.52 -19.17 -3.22
CA ARG A 168 -7.47 -18.79 -4.17
C ARG A 168 -8.09 -18.30 -5.47
N PHE A 169 -7.61 -17.17 -5.97
CA PHE A 169 -8.01 -16.62 -7.26
C PHE A 169 -6.81 -16.54 -8.20
N ALA A 170 -6.96 -16.98 -9.44
CA ALA A 170 -5.91 -16.91 -10.45
C ALA A 170 -6.46 -16.32 -11.75
N PHE A 171 -5.87 -15.22 -12.19
CA PHE A 171 -6.29 -14.46 -13.37
C PHE A 171 -5.22 -14.60 -14.46
N ARG A 172 -5.64 -15.01 -15.66
CA ARG A 172 -4.73 -14.99 -16.82
C ARG A 172 -4.34 -13.55 -17.13
N GLN A 173 -3.04 -13.33 -17.33
CA GLN A 173 -2.58 -12.07 -17.90
C GLN A 173 -2.80 -12.12 -19.41
N ASN A 174 -3.46 -11.09 -19.94
CA ASN A 174 -3.52 -10.92 -21.38
C ASN A 174 -2.15 -10.42 -21.85
N GLU A 175 -1.57 -11.11 -22.82
CA GLU A 175 -0.37 -10.67 -23.54
C GLU A 175 -0.61 -9.36 -24.31
#